data_AF-A0A2V2B5A9-F1
#
_entry.id   AF-A0A2V2B5A9-F1
#
_cell.length_a   1.000
_cell.length_b   1.000
_cell.length_c   1.000
_cell.angle_alpha   90.00
_cell.angle_beta   90.00
_cell.angle_gamma   90.00
#
_symmetry.space_group_name_H-M   'P 1'
#
loop_
_entity.id
_entity.type
_entity.pdbx_description
1 polymer ?
#
loop_
_entity_poly.entity_id
_entity_poly.type
_entity_poly.pdbx_seq_one_letter_code
_entity_poly.pdbx_strand_id
1 'polypeptide(L)' 'MFGSDAPYGDPFLARATVESVTGPGTLRDRVLGGTLAELLGL' A
#
# COMPACT_ATOMS: atom_id res chain seq x y z
N MET A 1 -3.22 5.31 1.27
CA MET A 1 -2.30 5.32 0.11
C MET A 1 -0.97 4.80 0.61
N PHE A 2 -0.44 3.75 0.00
CA PHE A 2 0.81 3.11 0.41
C PHE A 2 2.04 3.86 -0.14
N GLY A 3 3.09 3.92 0.66
CA GLY A 3 4.41 4.40 0.27
C GLY A 3 5.46 3.79 1.21
N SER A 4 6.58 3.35 0.65
CA SER A 4 7.65 2.69 1.41
C SER A 4 8.75 3.64 1.90
N ASP A 5 8.75 4.89 1.43
CA ASP A 5 9.83 5.85 1.62
C ASP A 5 11.22 5.37 1.12
N ALA A 6 11.25 4.44 0.17
CA ALA A 6 12.51 3.99 -0.42
C ALA A 6 13.27 5.16 -1.09
N PRO A 7 14.61 5.25 -0.93
CA PRO A 7 15.50 4.26 -0.32
C PRO A 7 15.67 4.38 1.21
N TYR A 8 14.99 5.33 1.86
CA TYR A 8 15.09 5.56 3.31
C TYR A 8 14.30 4.54 4.14
N GLY A 9 13.24 3.97 3.56
CA GLY A 9 12.47 2.87 4.13
C GLY A 9 12.56 1.56 3.33
N ASP A 10 12.34 0.44 4.01
CA ASP A 10 12.30 -0.90 3.40
C ASP A 10 10.91 -1.18 2.81
N PRO A 11 10.80 -1.42 1.48
CA PRO A 11 9.51 -1.65 0.83
C PRO A 11 8.82 -2.94 1.25
N PHE A 12 9.56 -3.98 1.62
CA PHE A 12 9.00 -5.24 2.10
C PHE A 12 8.46 -5.09 3.51
N LEU A 13 9.21 -4.42 4.39
CA LEU A 13 8.76 -4.17 5.76
C LEU A 13 7.51 -3.28 5.76
N ALA A 14 7.52 -2.17 5.02
CA ALA A 14 6.37 -1.27 4.92
C ALA A 14 5.12 -2.00 4.40
N ARG A 15 5.27 -2.85 3.37
CA ARG A 15 4.16 -3.65 2.84
C ARG A 15 3.64 -4.64 3.88
N ALA A 16 4.53 -5.37 4.55
CA ALA A 16 4.17 -6.34 5.58
C ALA A 16 3.41 -5.68 6.75
N THR A 17 3.80 -4.47 7.15
CA THR A 17 3.06 -3.69 8.16
C THR A 17 1.63 -3.39 7.74
N VAL A 18 1.40 -3.00 6.48
CA VAL A 18 0.04 -2.76 5.98
C VAL A 18 -0.76 -4.07 5.94
N GLU A 19 -0.16 -5.16 5.46
CA GLU A 19 -0.82 -6.45 5.36
C GLU A 19 -1.13 -7.09 6.72
N SER A 20 -0.40 -6.74 7.79
CA SER A 20 -0.68 -7.26 9.15
C SER A 20 -1.90 -6.61 9.80
N VAL A 21 -2.22 -5.35 9.44
CA VAL A 21 -3.37 -4.60 9.97
C VAL A 21 -4.57 -4.55 9.02
N THR A 22 -4.40 -4.98 7.78
CA THR A 22 -5.49 -5.09 6.80
C THR A 22 -5.69 -6.55 6.43
N GLY A 23 -6.90 -7.10 6.60
CA GLY A 23 -7.21 -8.42 6.05
C GLY A 23 -7.21 -8.41 4.52
N PRO A 24 -7.13 -9.57 3.85
CA PRO A 24 -7.31 -9.66 2.40
C PRO A 24 -8.66 -9.06 1.95
N GLY A 25 -8.67 -8.34 0.82
CA GLY A 25 -9.87 -7.77 0.20
C GLY A 25 -9.79 -6.27 -0.07
N THR A 26 -10.94 -5.66 -0.34
CA THR A 26 -11.08 -4.31 -0.91
C THR A 26 -10.32 -3.22 -0.15
N LEU A 27 -10.28 -3.29 1.18
CA LEU A 27 -9.54 -2.31 1.98
C LEU A 27 -8.03 -2.37 1.69
N ARG A 28 -7.46 -3.57 1.69
CA ARG A 28 -6.04 -3.79 1.41
C ARG A 28 -5.71 -3.36 -0.03
N ASP A 29 -6.56 -3.71 -0.99
CA ASP A 29 -6.37 -3.36 -2.40
C ASP A 29 -6.36 -1.83 -2.61
N ARG A 30 -7.30 -1.12 -1.97
CA ARG A 30 -7.34 0.35 -2.01
C ARG A 30 -6.10 0.97 -1.38
N VAL A 31 -5.67 0.50 -0.21
CA VAL A 31 -4.51 1.05 0.49
C VAL A 31 -3.22 0.80 -0.29
N LEU A 32 -3.00 -0.41 -0.81
CA LEU A 32 -1.76 -0.83 -1.48
C LEU A 32 -1.59 -0.28 -2.89
N GLY A 33 -2.63 0.29 -3.50
CA GLY A 33 -2.47 0.92 -4.82
C GLY A 33 -3.75 1.44 -5.44
N GLY A 34 -4.91 0.84 -5.15
CA GLY A 34 -6.17 1.20 -5.81
C GLY A 34 -6.54 2.68 -5.67
N THR A 35 -6.36 3.28 -4.49
CA THR A 35 -6.63 4.71 -4.30
C THR A 35 -5.68 5.59 -5.12
N LEU A 36 -4.40 5.23 -5.23
CA LEU A 36 -3.45 6.02 -6.01
C LEU A 36 -3.72 5.86 -7.52
N ALA A 37 -4.05 4.65 -7.97
CA ALA A 37 -4.43 4.39 -9.36
C ALA A 37 -5.64 5.24 -9.77
N GLU A 38 -6.70 5.27 -8.94
CA GLU A 38 -7.88 6.11 -9.18
C GLU A 38 -7.53 7.61 -9.29
N LEU A 39 -6.67 8.11 -8.40
CA LEU A 39 -6.22 9.50 -8.41
C LEU A 39 -5.33 9.84 -9.62
N LEU A 40 -4.59 8.87 -10.14
CA LEU A 40 -3.72 9.03 -11.31
C LEU A 40 -4.43 8.71 -12.64
N GLY A 41 -5.68 8.24 -12.61
CA GLY A 41 -6.40 7.80 -13.80
C GLY A 41 -5.79 6.57 -14.46
N LEU A 42 -5.21 5.65 -13.67
CA LEU A 42 -4.60 4.40 -14.11
C LEU A 42 -5.55 3.20 -14.00
#